data_AF-E3LU67-F1
#
_entry.id   AF-E3LU67-F1
#
_cell.length_a   1.000
_cell.length_b   1.000
_cell.length_c   1.000
_cell.angle_alpha   90.00
_cell.angle_beta   90.00
_cell.angle_gamma   90.00
#
_symmetry.space_group_name_H-M   'P 1'
#
loop_
_entity.id
_entity.type
_entity.pdbx_description
1 polymer ?
#
loop_
_entity_poly.entity_id
_entity_poly.type
_entity_poly.pdbx_seq_one_letter_code
_entity_poly.pdbx_strand_id
1 'polypeptide(L)'
;MRTSTLIFVCNIALVIVSIAGLCLTSSIFDFIVVSKLYYTVPDHKVLISPRLAFLLFPSSTLSLLIAFLSLIFLSAGQRIIKFAVDNQMILSFFHAAIMGLAAALSAYVSFVCIQNANDISGYAFFATPAQFQQASFWYYTRLRALVVISIVQALLNGTIVSVLYLGISCKYRTFVQLSEKPTHPDLVERTTYFA
;
A
#
# COMPACT_ATOMS: atom_id res chain seq x y z
N MET A 1 13.35 19.75 -4.54
CA MET A 1 12.11 19.37 -5.25
C MET A 1 10.95 20.10 -4.62
N ARG A 2 9.96 20.55 -5.42
CA ARG A 2 8.69 21.05 -4.86
C ARG A 2 7.95 19.86 -4.23
N THR A 3 7.36 20.07 -3.06
CA THR A 3 6.64 19.05 -2.27
C THR A 3 5.60 18.30 -3.11
N SER A 4 4.88 19.00 -3.98
CA SER A 4 3.91 18.41 -4.93
C SER A 4 4.53 17.43 -5.92
N THR A 5 5.74 17.69 -6.42
CA THR A 5 6.42 16.76 -7.35
C THR A 5 6.80 15.45 -6.67
N LEU A 6 7.19 15.51 -5.39
CA LEU A 6 7.54 14.32 -4.62
C LEU A 6 6.30 13.46 -4.37
N ILE A 7 5.19 14.06 -3.93
CA ILE A 7 3.92 13.36 -3.68
C ILE A 7 3.39 12.73 -4.97
N PHE A 8 3.50 13.44 -6.10
CA PHE A 8 3.04 12.94 -7.39
C PHE A 8 3.82 11.70 -7.83
N VAL A 9 5.15 11.75 -7.72
CA VAL A 9 6.02 10.60 -8.02
C VAL A 9 5.74 9.43 -7.07
N CYS A 10 5.54 9.70 -5.77
CA CYS A 10 5.19 8.68 -4.80
C CYS A 10 3.85 8.01 -5.13
N ASN A 11 2.82 8.77 -5.52
CA ASN A 11 1.52 8.22 -5.91
C ASN A 11 1.63 7.36 -7.18
N ILE A 12 2.38 7.80 -8.21
CA ILE A 12 2.62 6.99 -9.41
C ILE A 12 3.32 5.67 -9.05
N ALA A 13 4.41 5.75 -8.28
CA ALA A 13 5.14 4.56 -7.83
C ALA A 13 4.23 3.63 -7.03
N LEU A 14 3.39 4.18 -6.16
CA LEU A 14 2.47 3.43 -5.32
C LEU A 14 1.41 2.70 -6.15
N VAL A 15 0.88 3.32 -7.23
CA VAL A 15 -0.02 2.64 -8.18
C VAL A 15 0.69 1.46 -8.84
N ILE A 16 1.89 1.66 -9.40
CA ILE A 16 2.64 0.61 -10.10
C ILE A 16 2.94 -0.56 -9.15
N VAL A 17 3.48 -0.26 -7.97
CA VAL A 17 3.85 -1.27 -6.97
C VAL A 17 2.61 -1.99 -6.45
N SER A 18 1.47 -1.30 -6.30
CA SER A 18 0.23 -1.94 -5.86
C SER A 18 -0.38 -2.86 -6.90
N ILE A 19 -0.31 -2.51 -8.18
CA ILE A 19 -0.68 -3.43 -9.27
C ILE A 19 0.23 -4.66 -9.24
N ALA A 20 1.55 -4.49 -9.12
CA ALA A 20 2.48 -5.61 -9.02
C ALA A 20 2.18 -6.49 -7.79
N GLY A 21 1.85 -5.88 -6.65
CA GLY A 21 1.44 -6.58 -5.43
C GLY A 21 0.17 -7.39 -5.60
N LEU A 22 -0.84 -6.85 -6.29
CA LEU A 22 -2.07 -7.57 -6.64
C LEU A 22 -1.78 -8.74 -7.59
N CYS A 23 -0.99 -8.54 -8.64
CA CYS A 23 -0.61 -9.62 -9.56
C CYS A 23 0.13 -10.75 -8.85
N LEU A 24 1.06 -10.41 -7.94
CA LEU A 24 1.82 -11.39 -7.18
C LEU A 24 0.94 -12.13 -6.17
N THR A 25 0.03 -11.42 -5.50
CA THR A 25 -0.97 -11.99 -4.61
C THR A 25 -1.87 -12.96 -5.36
N SER A 26 -2.41 -12.55 -6.52
CA SER A 26 -3.18 -13.42 -7.40
C SER A 26 -2.38 -14.65 -7.80
N SER A 27 -1.11 -14.51 -8.19
CA SER A 27 -0.25 -15.65 -8.52
C SER A 27 -0.15 -16.66 -7.37
N ILE A 28 0.05 -16.21 -6.13
CA ILE A 28 0.13 -17.09 -4.95
C ILE A 28 -1.18 -17.88 -4.73
N PHE A 29 -2.34 -17.24 -4.90
CA PHE A 29 -3.64 -17.85 -4.62
C PHE A 29 -4.28 -18.58 -5.79
N ASP A 30 -3.94 -18.23 -7.03
CA ASP A 30 -4.37 -18.95 -8.25
C ASP A 30 -3.91 -20.41 -8.19
N PHE A 31 -2.68 -20.65 -7.70
CA PHE A 31 -2.15 -21.99 -7.47
C PHE A 31 -2.88 -22.74 -6.33
N ILE A 32 -3.34 -22.05 -5.29
CA ILE A 32 -4.03 -22.65 -4.14
C ILE A 32 -5.43 -23.15 -4.52
N VAL A 33 -6.10 -22.46 -5.45
CA VAL A 33 -7.41 -22.88 -6.00
C VAL A 33 -7.24 -24.06 -6.97
N VAL A 34 -6.15 -24.10 -7.75
CA VAL A 34 -5.89 -25.18 -8.72
C VAL A 34 -5.37 -26.46 -8.06
N SER A 35 -4.57 -26.38 -7.00
CA SER A 35 -3.83 -27.53 -6.46
C SER A 35 -4.36 -28.17 -5.18
N LYS A 36 -5.53 -27.76 -4.65
CA LYS A 36 -6.15 -28.30 -3.42
C LYS A 36 -5.16 -28.48 -2.26
N LEU A 37 -4.92 -27.39 -1.51
CA LEU A 37 -4.20 -27.33 -0.23
C LEU A 37 -2.72 -27.77 -0.29
N TYR A 38 -1.81 -26.81 -0.07
CA TYR A 38 -0.39 -27.09 0.15
C TYR A 38 -0.16 -27.48 1.63
N TYR A 39 -0.10 -28.79 1.91
CA TYR A 39 0.15 -29.33 3.25
C TYR A 39 1.36 -30.27 3.27
N THR A 40 2.03 -30.37 4.41
CA THR A 40 3.12 -31.34 4.62
C THR A 40 2.57 -32.75 4.84
N VAL A 41 3.31 -33.79 4.47
CA VAL A 41 3.03 -35.18 4.87
C VAL A 41 4.19 -35.64 5.75
N PRO A 42 3.96 -36.31 6.91
CA PRO A 42 2.68 -36.84 7.41
C PRO A 42 1.83 -35.87 8.24
N ASP A 43 2.37 -34.73 8.68
CA ASP A 43 1.73 -33.88 9.70
C ASP A 43 0.52 -33.06 9.20
N HIS A 44 0.20 -33.11 7.89
CA HIS A 44 -0.86 -32.34 7.24
C HIS A 44 -0.87 -30.84 7.58
N LYS A 45 0.31 -30.28 7.92
CA LYS A 45 0.43 -28.87 8.29
C LYS A 45 0.20 -28.02 7.04
N VAL A 46 -0.85 -27.20 7.07
CA VAL A 46 -1.13 -26.21 6.02
C VAL A 46 0.00 -25.20 6.00
N LEU A 47 0.76 -25.16 4.89
CA LEU A 47 1.91 -24.27 4.74
C LEU A 47 1.50 -22.87 4.29
N ILE A 48 0.39 -22.75 3.54
CA ILE A 48 -0.19 -21.46 3.18
C ILE A 48 -1.70 -21.52 3.40
N SER A 49 -2.18 -20.75 4.36
CA SER A 49 -3.61 -20.66 4.66
C SER A 49 -4.31 -19.80 3.59
N PRO A 50 -5.39 -20.30 2.94
CA PRO A 50 -6.19 -19.50 2.01
C PRO A 50 -6.78 -18.24 2.65
N ARG A 51 -6.93 -18.24 3.99
CA ARG A 51 -7.44 -17.08 4.73
C ARG A 51 -6.51 -15.87 4.65
N LEU A 52 -5.23 -16.07 4.33
CA LEU A 52 -4.29 -14.98 4.08
C LEU A 52 -4.72 -14.08 2.91
N ALA A 53 -5.52 -14.59 1.96
CA ALA A 53 -6.04 -13.80 0.86
C ALA A 53 -6.85 -12.58 1.34
N PHE A 54 -7.62 -12.74 2.42
CA PHE A 54 -8.40 -11.66 3.04
C PHE A 54 -7.54 -10.56 3.67
N LEU A 55 -6.24 -10.78 3.82
CA LEU A 55 -5.28 -9.79 4.29
C LEU A 55 -4.45 -9.21 3.14
N LEU A 56 -3.92 -10.08 2.28
CA LEU A 56 -2.99 -9.68 1.21
C LEU A 56 -3.68 -8.85 0.11
N PHE A 57 -4.89 -9.23 -0.33
CA PHE A 57 -5.60 -8.47 -1.36
C PHE A 57 -5.99 -7.06 -0.88
N PRO A 58 -6.65 -6.89 0.29
CA PRO A 58 -7.03 -5.54 0.74
C PRO A 58 -5.85 -4.60 0.94
N SER A 59 -4.68 -5.08 1.35
CA SER A 59 -3.50 -4.23 1.54
C SER A 59 -3.06 -3.51 0.26
N SER A 60 -2.91 -4.27 -0.83
CA SER A 60 -2.52 -3.68 -2.12
C SER A 60 -3.67 -2.92 -2.77
N THR A 61 -4.90 -3.40 -2.64
CA THR A 61 -6.09 -2.70 -3.16
C THR A 61 -6.28 -1.33 -2.50
N LEU A 62 -6.12 -1.24 -1.18
CA LEU A 62 -6.27 0.02 -0.46
C LEU A 62 -5.22 1.05 -0.91
N SER A 63 -3.95 0.65 -0.98
CA SER A 63 -2.87 1.51 -1.48
C SER A 63 -3.09 1.95 -2.93
N LEU A 64 -3.57 1.04 -3.78
CA LEU A 64 -3.91 1.34 -5.18
C LEU A 64 -5.03 2.38 -5.27
N LEU A 65 -6.13 2.16 -4.55
CA LEU A 65 -7.31 3.02 -4.60
C LEU A 65 -6.98 4.43 -4.14
N ILE A 66 -6.25 4.58 -3.03
CA ILE A 66 -5.93 5.91 -2.51
C ILE A 66 -4.99 6.64 -3.46
N ALA A 67 -3.91 5.99 -3.91
CA ALA A 67 -2.96 6.60 -4.83
C ALA A 67 -3.62 6.99 -6.16
N PHE A 68 -4.49 6.13 -6.67
CA PHE A 68 -5.21 6.38 -7.92
C PHE A 68 -6.23 7.51 -7.78
N LEU A 69 -6.97 7.57 -6.67
CA LEU A 69 -7.89 8.67 -6.36
C LEU A 69 -7.14 10.01 -6.25
N SER A 70 -5.98 10.02 -5.61
CA SER A 70 -5.12 11.21 -5.50
C SER A 70 -4.64 11.69 -6.88
N LEU A 71 -4.28 10.79 -7.78
CA LEU A 71 -3.90 11.15 -9.16
C LEU A 71 -5.09 11.66 -9.98
N ILE A 72 -6.26 11.03 -9.86
CA ILE A 72 -7.48 11.48 -10.57
C ILE A 72 -7.94 12.85 -10.06
N PHE A 73 -7.72 13.15 -8.77
CA PHE A 73 -8.10 14.43 -8.19
C PHE A 73 -7.45 15.63 -8.90
N LEU A 74 -6.28 15.46 -9.53
CA LEU A 74 -5.64 16.48 -10.37
C LEU A 74 -6.48 16.91 -11.57
N SER A 75 -7.36 16.04 -12.05
CA SER A 75 -8.26 16.27 -13.18
C SER A 75 -9.71 16.49 -12.73
N ALA A 76 -9.94 16.76 -11.45
CA ALA A 76 -11.29 16.93 -10.91
C ALA A 76 -11.96 18.22 -11.42
N GLY A 77 -13.26 18.15 -11.69
CA GLY A 77 -14.05 19.32 -12.09
C GLY A 77 -14.20 20.35 -10.95
N GLN A 78 -14.50 21.61 -11.31
CA GLN A 78 -14.59 22.73 -10.36
C GLN A 78 -15.51 22.49 -9.16
N ARG A 79 -16.60 21.73 -9.32
CA ARG A 79 -17.52 21.38 -8.21
C ARG A 79 -16.84 20.54 -7.12
N ILE A 80 -16.03 19.56 -7.54
CA ILE A 80 -15.31 18.66 -6.63
C ILE A 80 -14.20 19.43 -5.92
N ILE A 81 -13.47 20.27 -6.65
CA ILE A 81 -12.44 21.14 -6.08
C ILE A 81 -13.05 22.08 -5.04
N LYS A 82 -14.18 22.72 -5.36
CA LYS A 82 -14.89 23.60 -4.41
C LYS A 82 -15.30 22.84 -3.15
N PHE A 83 -15.90 21.66 -3.29
CA PHE A 83 -16.26 20.82 -2.14
C PHE A 83 -15.03 20.45 -1.29
N ALA A 84 -13.91 20.10 -1.92
CA ALA A 84 -12.68 19.73 -1.24
C ALA A 84 -12.06 20.90 -0.48
N VAL A 85 -12.13 22.12 -1.02
CA VAL A 85 -11.72 23.35 -0.32
C VAL A 85 -12.63 23.63 0.87
N ASP A 86 -13.95 23.57 0.66
CA ASP A 86 -14.94 23.84 1.70
C ASP A 86 -14.86 22.83 2.87
N ASN A 87 -14.42 21.60 2.61
CA ASN A 87 -14.31 20.51 3.60
C ASN A 87 -12.86 20.05 3.82
N GLN A 88 -11.87 20.90 3.55
CA GLN A 88 -10.45 20.53 3.49
C GLN A 88 -9.94 19.81 4.75
N MET A 89 -10.33 20.28 5.94
CA MET A 89 -9.90 19.70 7.21
C MET A 89 -10.38 18.25 7.37
N ILE A 90 -11.67 18.00 7.08
CA ILE A 90 -12.28 16.67 7.20
C ILE A 90 -11.66 15.73 6.17
N LEU A 91 -11.52 16.18 4.93
CA LEU A 91 -10.95 15.39 3.85
C LEU A 91 -9.47 15.05 4.10
N SER A 92 -8.70 16.00 4.64
CA SER A 92 -7.31 15.81 5.02
C SER A 92 -7.16 14.80 6.16
N PHE A 93 -8.00 14.89 7.19
CA PHE A 93 -8.00 13.93 8.30
C PHE A 93 -8.29 12.51 7.82
N PHE A 94 -9.35 12.32 7.02
CA PHE A 94 -9.67 11.00 6.49
C PHE A 94 -8.60 10.48 5.54
N HIS A 95 -8.07 11.31 4.64
CA HIS A 95 -6.98 10.89 3.75
C HIS A 95 -5.74 10.47 4.55
N ALA A 96 -5.33 11.25 5.56
CA ALA A 96 -4.22 10.91 6.44
C ALA A 96 -4.46 9.59 7.21
N ALA A 97 -5.65 9.42 7.79
CA ALA A 97 -6.01 8.22 8.56
C ALA A 97 -6.02 6.96 7.68
N ILE A 98 -6.62 7.04 6.50
CA ILE A 98 -6.70 5.90 5.57
C ILE A 98 -5.30 5.58 5.01
N MET A 99 -4.50 6.57 4.67
CA MET A 99 -3.10 6.36 4.24
C MET A 99 -2.23 5.77 5.35
N GLY A 100 -2.41 6.21 6.60
CA GLY A 100 -1.75 5.63 7.77
C GLY A 100 -2.13 4.17 7.98
N LEU A 101 -3.42 3.85 7.85
CA LEU A 101 -3.91 2.47 7.88
C LEU A 101 -3.30 1.63 6.75
N ALA A 102 -3.23 2.16 5.53
CA ALA A 102 -2.62 1.48 4.38
C ALA A 102 -1.12 1.21 4.60
N ALA A 103 -0.39 2.17 5.19
CA ALA A 103 1.01 1.99 5.56
C ALA A 103 1.20 0.88 6.61
N ALA A 104 0.42 0.93 7.70
CA ALA A 104 0.48 -0.06 8.77
C ALA A 104 0.09 -1.46 8.27
N LEU A 105 -0.96 -1.57 7.45
CA LEU A 105 -1.41 -2.81 6.86
C LEU A 105 -0.35 -3.41 5.92
N SER A 106 0.30 -2.58 5.11
CA SER A 106 1.39 -3.02 4.22
C SER A 106 2.61 -3.52 5.01
N ALA A 107 2.98 -2.82 6.09
CA ALA A 107 4.05 -3.27 6.98
C ALA A 107 3.70 -4.60 7.66
N TYR A 108 2.44 -4.76 8.10
CA TYR A 108 1.96 -6.00 8.68
C TYR A 108 1.94 -7.16 7.67
N VAL A 109 1.48 -6.93 6.45
CA VAL A 109 1.54 -7.94 5.37
C VAL A 109 2.97 -8.37 5.09
N SER A 110 3.92 -7.43 5.08
CA SER A 110 5.34 -7.76 4.95
C SER A 110 5.81 -8.70 6.06
N PHE A 111 5.49 -8.39 7.31
CA PHE A 111 5.82 -9.25 8.45
C PHE A 111 5.21 -10.66 8.31
N VAL A 112 3.92 -10.75 7.98
CA VAL A 112 3.25 -12.05 7.77
C VAL A 112 3.90 -12.83 6.62
N CYS A 113 4.24 -12.18 5.51
CA CYS A 113 4.88 -12.84 4.38
C CYS A 113 6.30 -13.33 4.72
N ILE A 114 7.06 -12.60 5.55
CA ILE A 114 8.36 -13.07 6.06
C ILE A 114 8.19 -14.34 6.90
N GLN A 115 7.23 -14.37 7.82
CA GLN A 115 6.97 -15.54 8.66
C GLN A 115 6.62 -16.77 7.82
N ASN A 116 5.67 -16.63 6.87
CA ASN A 116 5.29 -17.73 5.99
C ASN A 116 6.45 -18.17 5.08
N ALA A 117 7.29 -17.24 4.60
CA ALA A 117 8.47 -17.58 3.82
C ALA A 117 9.49 -18.38 4.65
N ASN A 118 9.71 -18.01 5.91
CA ASN A 118 10.61 -18.72 6.80
C ASN A 118 10.11 -20.14 7.10
N ASP A 119 8.81 -20.31 7.32
CA ASP A 119 8.19 -21.62 7.54
C ASP A 119 8.35 -22.57 6.34
N ILE A 120 8.37 -22.03 5.11
CA ILE A 120 8.51 -22.82 3.88
C ILE A 120 9.98 -23.00 3.46
N SER A 121 10.89 -22.19 4.00
CA SER A 121 12.29 -22.14 3.56
C SER A 121 13.02 -23.49 3.66
N GLY A 122 12.82 -24.25 4.74
CA GLY A 122 13.40 -25.58 4.89
C GLY A 122 12.97 -26.54 3.78
N TYR A 123 11.70 -26.47 3.38
CA TYR A 123 11.17 -27.31 2.32
C TYR A 123 11.62 -26.86 0.92
N ALA A 124 11.85 -25.56 0.74
CA ALA A 124 12.32 -25.01 -0.53
C ALA A 124 13.72 -25.49 -0.93
N PHE A 125 14.59 -25.77 0.04
CA PHE A 125 15.99 -26.14 -0.22
C PHE A 125 16.31 -27.61 0.05
N PHE A 126 15.57 -28.28 0.94
CA PHE A 126 15.95 -29.60 1.43
C PHE A 126 14.86 -30.66 1.35
N ALA A 127 13.65 -30.34 0.85
CA ALA A 127 12.58 -31.33 0.82
C ALA A 127 12.77 -32.40 -0.27
N THR A 128 12.27 -33.59 0.03
CA THR A 128 12.06 -34.68 -0.91
C THR A 128 10.57 -35.05 -0.88
N PRO A 129 9.91 -35.33 -2.03
CA PRO A 129 10.44 -35.45 -3.39
C PRO A 129 10.68 -34.10 -4.08
N ALA A 130 11.47 -34.10 -5.17
CA ALA A 130 11.87 -32.89 -5.91
C ALA A 130 10.69 -32.03 -6.40
N GLN A 131 9.54 -32.65 -6.73
CA GLN A 131 8.34 -31.91 -7.11
C GLN A 131 7.81 -31.03 -5.98
N PHE A 132 7.81 -31.54 -4.74
CA PHE A 132 7.39 -30.78 -3.57
C PHE A 132 8.39 -29.67 -3.24
N GLN A 133 9.69 -29.95 -3.37
CA GLN A 133 10.74 -28.94 -3.22
C GLN A 133 10.58 -27.78 -4.21
N GLN A 134 10.33 -28.08 -5.50
CA GLN A 134 10.12 -27.06 -6.53
C GLN A 134 8.89 -26.18 -6.23
N ALA A 135 7.78 -26.79 -5.78
CA ALA A 135 6.60 -26.05 -5.35
C ALA A 135 6.90 -25.16 -4.13
N SER A 136 7.64 -25.67 -3.13
CA SER A 136 8.05 -24.90 -1.96
C SER A 136 8.93 -23.72 -2.34
N PHE A 137 9.90 -23.92 -3.24
CA PHE A 137 10.77 -22.87 -3.74
C PHE A 137 10.01 -21.79 -4.51
N TRP A 138 9.03 -22.20 -5.31
CA TRP A 138 8.15 -21.29 -6.05
C TRP A 138 7.37 -20.36 -5.10
N TYR A 139 6.82 -20.91 -4.01
CA TYR A 139 6.11 -20.15 -2.99
C TYR A 139 7.03 -19.25 -2.17
N TYR A 140 8.17 -19.80 -1.73
CA TYR A 140 9.19 -19.06 -1.00
C TYR A 140 9.60 -17.79 -1.76
N THR A 141 9.91 -17.91 -3.04
CA THR A 141 10.35 -16.79 -3.87
C THR A 141 9.28 -15.70 -3.98
N ARG A 142 8.02 -16.08 -4.16
CA ARG A 142 6.92 -15.10 -4.30
C ARG A 142 6.53 -14.45 -3.00
N LEU A 143 6.53 -15.19 -1.89
CA LEU A 143 6.33 -14.59 -0.56
C LEU A 143 7.43 -13.56 -0.28
N ARG A 144 8.69 -13.87 -0.58
CA ARG A 144 9.82 -12.93 -0.44
C ARG A 144 9.71 -11.72 -1.37
N ALA A 145 9.23 -11.89 -2.60
CA ALA A 145 8.96 -10.76 -3.48
C ALA A 145 7.82 -9.87 -2.94
N LEU A 146 6.78 -10.49 -2.36
CA LEU A 146 5.65 -9.75 -1.77
C LEU A 146 6.08 -8.97 -0.52
N VAL A 147 7.01 -9.50 0.28
CA VAL A 147 7.65 -8.77 1.39
C VAL A 147 8.25 -7.45 0.91
N VAL A 148 9.02 -7.48 -0.18
CA VAL A 148 9.67 -6.29 -0.74
C VAL A 148 8.63 -5.30 -1.25
N ILE A 149 7.63 -5.79 -2.00
CA ILE A 149 6.53 -4.95 -2.50
C ILE A 149 5.80 -4.26 -1.34
N SER A 150 5.43 -5.01 -0.30
CA SER A 150 4.70 -4.46 0.84
C SER A 150 5.53 -3.49 1.69
N ILE A 151 6.85 -3.68 1.80
CA ILE A 151 7.75 -2.68 2.41
C ILE A 151 7.74 -1.38 1.59
N VAL A 152 7.88 -1.49 0.27
CA VAL A 152 7.88 -0.31 -0.61
C VAL A 152 6.53 0.42 -0.52
N GLN A 153 5.40 -0.29 -0.51
CA GLN A 153 4.08 0.30 -0.28
C GLN A 153 4.00 1.03 1.07
N ALA A 154 4.48 0.40 2.16
CA ALA A 154 4.49 1.01 3.48
C ALA A 154 5.32 2.30 3.51
N LEU A 155 6.50 2.29 2.90
CA LEU A 155 7.40 3.44 2.82
C LEU A 155 6.82 4.58 1.98
N LEU A 156 6.22 4.27 0.83
CA LEU A 156 5.57 5.26 -0.04
C LEU A 156 4.37 5.90 0.65
N ASN A 157 3.48 5.10 1.24
CA ASN A 157 2.35 5.61 2.02
C ASN A 157 2.83 6.48 3.20
N GLY A 158 3.82 5.99 3.96
CA GLY A 158 4.41 6.71 5.09
C GLY A 158 5.09 8.03 4.66
N THR A 159 5.75 8.05 3.51
CA THR A 159 6.35 9.27 2.94
C THR A 159 5.27 10.30 2.61
N ILE A 160 4.19 9.89 1.93
CA ILE A 160 3.08 10.79 1.60
C ILE A 160 2.46 11.37 2.87
N VAL A 161 2.18 10.54 3.89
CA VAL A 161 1.63 11.00 5.18
C VAL A 161 2.58 11.99 5.87
N SER A 162 3.87 11.67 5.90
CA SER A 162 4.87 12.50 6.58
C SER A 162 5.05 13.86 5.91
N VAL A 163 5.03 13.88 4.57
CA VAL A 163 5.22 15.09 3.78
C VAL A 163 3.98 15.99 3.80
N LEU A 164 2.78 15.40 3.67
CA LEU A 164 1.52 16.16 3.62
C LEU A 164 1.02 16.61 4.99
N TYR A 165 1.12 15.75 6.01
CA TYR A 165 0.37 15.94 7.26
C TYR A 165 1.25 16.14 8.49
N LEU A 166 2.46 15.59 8.50
CA LEU A 166 3.41 15.75 9.62
C LEU A 166 4.41 16.89 9.40
N GLY A 167 4.24 17.67 8.34
CA GLY A 167 4.85 19.00 8.24
C GLY A 167 6.32 19.03 7.83
N ILE A 168 6.88 17.96 7.23
CA ILE A 168 8.27 17.98 6.72
C ILE A 168 8.46 19.07 5.63
N SER A 169 7.38 19.62 5.05
CA SER A 169 7.42 20.77 4.14
C SER A 169 6.40 21.88 4.43
N CYS A 170 5.66 21.83 5.53
CA CYS A 170 4.74 22.91 5.90
C CYS A 170 5.54 24.09 6.47
N LYS A 171 5.91 25.05 5.60
CA LYS A 171 6.16 26.43 6.06
C LYS A 171 4.90 26.89 6.81
N TYR A 172 5.02 26.94 8.13
CA TYR A 172 3.99 27.29 9.11
C TYR A 172 2.99 28.34 8.61
N ARG A 173 1.72 27.95 8.40
CA ARG A 173 0.59 28.78 8.79
C ARG A 173 0.06 28.22 10.11
N THR A 174 0.07 29.04 11.15
CA THR A 174 -0.53 28.69 12.45
C THR A 174 -2.04 28.50 12.29
N PHE A 175 -2.69 27.65 13.12
CA PHE A 175 -4.14 27.42 13.09
C PHE A 175 -5.01 28.70 13.10
N VAL A 176 -4.48 29.80 13.65
CA VAL A 176 -5.08 31.14 13.61
C VAL A 176 -5.25 31.68 12.17
N GLN A 177 -4.32 31.36 11.26
CA GLN A 177 -4.32 31.79 9.85
C GLN A 177 -5.10 30.86 8.90
N LEU A 178 -5.68 29.78 9.42
CA LEU A 178 -6.65 28.92 8.71
C LEU A 178 -8.09 29.44 8.88
N SER A 179 -8.36 30.17 9.96
CA SER A 179 -9.67 30.79 10.22
C SER A 179 -9.94 32.01 9.33
N GLU A 180 -8.90 32.62 8.77
CA GLU A 180 -9.03 33.76 7.89
C GLU A 180 -9.10 33.30 6.43
N LYS A 181 -10.23 33.62 5.78
CA LYS A 181 -10.39 33.42 4.33
C LYS A 181 -9.25 34.15 3.63
N PRO A 182 -8.42 33.47 2.82
CA PRO A 182 -7.20 34.06 2.32
C PRO A 182 -7.52 35.22 1.37
N THR A 183 -6.88 36.35 1.60
CA THR A 183 -6.94 37.58 0.78
C THR A 183 -6.29 37.41 -0.59
N HIS A 184 -5.53 36.33 -0.81
CA HIS A 184 -4.90 35.98 -2.07
C HIS A 184 -5.32 34.56 -2.51
N PRO A 185 -5.99 34.39 -3.67
CA PRO A 185 -6.48 33.10 -4.15
C PRO A 185 -5.36 32.08 -4.45
N ASP A 186 -4.15 32.56 -4.77
CA ASP A 186 -3.00 31.74 -5.19
C ASP A 186 -2.46 30.79 -4.12
N LEU A 187 -2.80 31.04 -2.84
CA LEU A 187 -2.33 30.23 -1.70
C LEU A 187 -3.23 29.03 -1.42
N VAL A 188 -4.53 29.11 -1.73
CA VAL A 188 -5.48 27.98 -1.59
C VAL A 188 -5.14 26.89 -2.58
N GLU A 189 -4.74 27.27 -3.81
CA GLU A 189 -4.27 26.32 -4.81
C GLU A 189 -3.07 25.49 -4.34
N ARG A 190 -2.20 26.02 -3.47
CA ARG A 190 -0.97 25.32 -3.04
C ARG A 190 -1.15 24.28 -1.94
N THR A 191 -2.20 24.38 -1.14
CA THR A 191 -2.44 23.44 -0.02
C THR A 191 -3.48 22.37 -0.34
N THR A 192 -4.18 22.48 -1.47
CA THR A 192 -5.20 21.52 -1.93
C THR A 192 -4.63 20.37 -2.74
N TYR A 193 -3.30 20.33 -2.93
CA TYR A 193 -2.67 19.23 -3.63
C TYR A 193 -2.62 18.00 -2.70
N PHE A 194 -3.65 17.17 -2.81
CA PHE A 194 -3.65 15.77 -2.37
C PHE A 194 -2.68 14.90 -3.20
N ALA A 195 -1.95 15.50 -4.13
CA ALA A 195 -1.08 14.87 -5.12
C ALA A 195 0.26 15.59 -5.29
#